data_AF-A0A382NUY7-F1
#
_entry.id   AF-A0A382NUY7-F1
#
_cell.length_a   1.000
_cell.length_b   1.000
_cell.length_c   1.000
_cell.angle_alpha   90.00
_cell.angle_beta   90.00
_cell.angle_gamma   90.00
#
_symmetry.space_group_name_H-M   'P 1'
#
loop_
_entity.id
_entity.type
_entity.pdbx_description
1 polymer ?
#
loop_
_entity_poly.entity_id
_entity_poly.type
_entity_poly.pdbx_seq_one_letter_code
_entity_poly.pdbx_strand_id
1 'polypeptide(L)'
;KKVVWEIKDKVPGTDIGLGWMTALQELRNGNFIIGNCHAGEANPQIFEITRDKKVVWEFDEWELVGNGLAVWQILNNKQSKRLRKQLAKLEK
;
A
#
# COMPACT_ATOMS: atom_id res chain seq x y z
N LYS A 1 4.81 25.79 8.88
CA LYS A 1 4.38 24.37 8.96
C LYS A 1 5.56 23.53 9.43
N LYS A 2 5.33 22.47 10.21
CA LYS A 2 6.39 21.59 10.74
C LYS A 2 6.12 20.16 10.29
N VAL A 3 7.13 19.49 9.74
CA VAL A 3 7.08 18.04 9.48
C VAL A 3 7.14 17.33 10.82
N VAL A 4 6.16 16.46 11.09
CA VAL A 4 6.05 15.71 12.36
C VAL A 4 6.30 14.21 12.20
N TRP A 5 6.33 13.72 10.97
CA TRP A 5 6.65 12.34 10.63
C TRP A 5 7.06 12.29 9.15
N GLU A 6 8.11 11.52 8.83
CA GLU A 6 8.58 11.32 7.46
C GLU A 6 9.34 10.00 7.30
N ILE A 7 9.30 9.43 6.11
CA ILE A 7 10.27 8.48 5.56
C ILE A 7 10.72 9.03 4.21
N LYS A 8 11.98 8.82 3.84
CA LYS A 8 12.57 9.38 2.62
C LYS A 8 13.61 8.42 2.06
N ASP A 9 13.58 8.23 0.74
CA ASP A 9 14.47 7.39 -0.07
C ASP A 9 14.42 5.88 0.25
N LYS A 10 14.37 5.49 1.53
CA LYS A 10 14.30 4.12 2.00
C LYS A 10 13.51 4.03 3.31
N VAL A 11 12.84 2.91 3.57
CA VAL A 11 12.24 2.64 4.87
C VAL A 11 13.34 2.31 5.90
N PRO A 12 13.42 3.02 7.04
CA PRO A 12 14.49 2.79 8.02
C PRO A 12 14.55 1.36 8.55
N GLY A 13 15.77 0.81 8.62
CA GLY A 13 15.99 -0.55 9.12
C GLY A 13 15.65 -1.66 8.12
N THR A 14 15.38 -1.32 6.86
CA THR A 14 15.09 -2.29 5.78
C THR A 14 15.87 -1.95 4.52
N ASP A 15 15.75 -2.80 3.49
CA ASP A 15 16.24 -2.53 2.14
C ASP A 15 15.16 -2.01 1.18
N ILE A 16 13.96 -1.72 1.70
CA ILE A 16 12.83 -1.22 0.90
C ILE A 16 13.09 0.21 0.47
N GLY A 17 13.46 0.39 -0.80
CA GLY A 17 13.60 1.66 -1.48
C GLY A 17 12.24 2.28 -1.78
N LEU A 18 12.17 3.60 -1.69
CA LEU A 18 10.99 4.39 -2.01
C LEU A 18 11.11 4.93 -3.44
N GLY A 19 10.18 4.53 -4.30
CA GLY A 19 10.05 5.02 -5.67
C GLY A 19 9.08 6.19 -5.76
N TRP A 20 8.07 6.04 -6.62
CA TRP A 20 6.98 7.00 -6.75
C TRP A 20 5.88 6.71 -5.73
N MET A 21 5.83 7.54 -4.69
CA MET A 21 4.88 7.42 -3.58
C MET A 21 3.51 7.99 -3.96
N THR A 22 2.64 7.17 -4.55
CA THR A 22 1.41 7.65 -5.22
C THR A 22 0.16 7.62 -4.34
N ALA A 23 0.14 6.81 -3.28
CA ALA A 23 -1.02 6.67 -2.40
C ALA A 23 -0.59 6.49 -0.94
N LEU A 24 -1.36 7.11 -0.03
CA LEU A 24 -1.17 7.04 1.41
C LEU A 24 -2.54 6.94 2.09
N GLN A 25 -2.71 5.94 2.95
CA GLN A 25 -3.91 5.80 3.76
C GLN A 25 -3.53 5.58 5.22
N GLU A 26 -4.03 6.43 6.11
CA GLU A 26 -3.98 6.15 7.56
C GLU A 26 -5.08 5.17 7.95
N LEU A 27 -4.71 4.15 8.70
CA LEU A 27 -5.63 3.17 9.27
C LEU A 27 -6.07 3.57 10.68
N ARG A 28 -7.16 2.96 11.16
CA ARG A 28 -7.72 3.25 12.49
C ARG A 28 -6.77 2.96 13.66
N ASN A 29 -5.80 2.06 13.46
CA ASN A 29 -4.75 1.75 14.44
C ASN A 29 -3.59 2.77 14.41
N GLY A 30 -3.63 3.78 13.53
CA GLY A 30 -2.60 4.80 13.37
C GLY A 30 -1.44 4.41 12.44
N ASN A 31 -1.46 3.19 11.88
CA ASN A 31 -0.51 2.78 10.86
C ASN A 31 -0.82 3.44 9.51
N PHE A 32 0.16 3.44 8.62
CA PHE A 32 0.02 3.91 7.25
C PHE A 32 0.13 2.76 6.28
N ILE A 33 -0.76 2.71 5.29
CA ILE A 33 -0.58 1.91 4.08
C ILE A 33 -0.07 2.84 2.99
N ILE A 34 1.03 2.43 2.36
CA ILE A 34 1.80 3.25 1.44
C ILE A 34 1.93 2.53 0.10
N GLY A 35 1.58 3.21 -0.99
CA GLY A 35 1.87 2.74 -2.36
C GLY A 35 3.27 3.15 -2.80
N ASN A 36 4.01 2.21 -3.38
CA ASN A 36 5.41 2.35 -3.78
C ASN A 36 5.58 2.03 -5.28
N CYS A 37 4.92 2.83 -6.13
CA CYS A 37 4.92 2.65 -7.58
C CYS A 37 6.33 2.89 -8.17
N HIS A 38 6.69 2.21 -9.26
CA HIS A 38 8.03 2.34 -9.89
C HIS A 38 9.24 2.10 -8.97
N ALA A 39 9.09 1.30 -7.91
CA ALA A 39 10.21 0.95 -7.03
C ALA A 39 11.04 -0.27 -7.51
N GLY A 40 10.61 -0.94 -8.59
CA GLY A 40 11.29 -2.13 -9.11
C GLY A 40 10.95 -3.42 -8.36
N GLU A 41 11.38 -4.55 -8.92
CA GLU A 41 10.96 -5.90 -8.51
C GLU A 41 11.45 -6.34 -7.12
N ALA A 42 12.50 -5.70 -6.59
CA ALA A 42 13.04 -5.99 -5.28
C ALA A 42 12.29 -5.26 -4.14
N ASN A 43 11.21 -4.55 -4.45
CA ASN A 43 10.46 -3.73 -3.50
C ASN A 43 8.96 -4.06 -3.55
N PRO A 44 8.28 -4.13 -2.39
CA PRO A 44 6.84 -4.32 -2.36
C PRO A 44 6.13 -3.13 -2.99
N GLN A 45 5.04 -3.38 -3.72
CA GLN A 45 4.27 -2.34 -4.40
C GLN A 45 3.33 -1.61 -3.42
N ILE A 46 2.93 -2.27 -2.32
CA ILE A 46 2.25 -1.65 -1.18
C ILE A 46 2.84 -2.21 0.11
N PHE A 47 2.96 -1.38 1.16
CA PHE A 47 3.29 -1.89 2.50
C PHE A 47 2.54 -1.14 3.60
N GLU A 48 2.34 -1.82 4.74
CA GLU A 48 1.86 -1.24 5.99
C GLU A 48 3.04 -0.91 6.90
N ILE A 49 3.08 0.30 7.43
CA ILE A 49 4.14 0.77 8.33
C ILE A 49 3.55 1.38 9.61
N THR A 50 4.17 1.08 10.75
CA THR A 50 3.83 1.69 12.04
C THR A 50 4.37 3.12 12.16
N ARG A 51 3.92 3.88 13.17
CA ARG A 51 4.48 5.20 13.49
C ARG A 51 5.97 5.14 13.85
N ASP A 52 6.43 4.02 14.39
CA ASP A 52 7.84 3.73 14.70
C ASP A 52 8.63 3.24 13.47
N LYS A 53 8.05 3.35 12.27
CA LYS A 53 8.67 3.02 10.99
C LYS A 53 9.01 1.54 10.81
N LYS A 54 8.25 0.65 11.45
CA LYS A 54 8.36 -0.80 11.25
C LYS A 54 7.36 -1.26 10.21
N VAL A 55 7.83 -1.99 9.20
CA VAL A 55 6.95 -2.64 8.22
C VAL A 55 6.31 -3.87 8.87
N VAL A 56 5.00 -3.98 8.77
CA VAL A 56 4.21 -5.05 9.43
C VAL A 56 3.39 -5.88 8.45
N TRP A 57 3.29 -5.46 7.19
CA TRP A 57 2.63 -6.17 6.12
C TRP A 57 3.09 -5.63 4.76
N GLU A 58 3.09 -6.48 3.74
CA GLU A 58 3.50 -6.15 2.38
C GLU A 58 2.55 -6.80 1.35
N PHE A 59 2.35 -6.08 0.25
CA PHE A 59 1.85 -6.59 -1.02
C PHE A 59 3.02 -6.60 -2.00
N ASP A 60 3.60 -7.77 -2.20
CA ASP A 60 4.76 -7.99 -3.07
C ASP A 60 4.38 -8.98 -4.18
N GLU A 61 3.56 -8.50 -5.11
CA GLU A 61 2.96 -9.30 -6.18
C GLU A 61 3.45 -8.76 -7.54
N TRP A 62 4.77 -8.76 -7.74
CA TRP A 62 5.40 -8.22 -8.94
C TRP A 62 4.83 -8.81 -10.23
N GLU A 63 4.65 -10.13 -10.29
CA GLU A 63 4.09 -10.79 -11.47
C GLU A 63 2.66 -10.35 -11.81
N LEU A 64 1.90 -9.87 -10.81
CA LEU A 64 0.52 -9.42 -11.00
C LEU A 64 0.43 -7.97 -11.48
N VAL A 65 1.20 -7.06 -10.88
CA VAL A 65 1.06 -5.61 -11.08
C VAL A 65 2.30 -4.92 -11.62
N GLY A 66 3.47 -5.57 -11.53
CA GLY A 66 4.77 -5.01 -11.88
C GLY A 66 4.98 -3.62 -11.29
N ASN A 67 5.46 -2.72 -12.14
CA ASN A 67 5.62 -1.30 -11.81
C ASN A 67 4.33 -0.46 -11.92
N GLY A 68 3.17 -1.08 -12.16
CA GLY A 68 1.95 -0.43 -12.63
C GLY A 68 0.85 -0.24 -11.58
N LEU A 69 1.18 0.11 -10.34
CA LEU A 69 0.19 0.25 -9.25
C LEU A 69 0.15 1.66 -8.64
N ALA A 70 -0.25 2.64 -9.44
CA ALA A 70 -0.29 4.04 -9.00
C ALA A 70 -1.43 4.31 -8.00
N VAL A 71 -2.58 3.66 -8.14
CA VAL A 71 -3.74 3.87 -7.25
C VAL A 71 -4.34 2.55 -6.82
N TRP A 72 -4.78 2.50 -5.58
CA TRP A 72 -5.41 1.33 -4.97
C TRP A 72 -6.43 1.77 -3.93
N GLN A 73 -7.30 0.84 -3.52
CA GLN A 73 -8.27 1.07 -2.45
C GLN A 73 -8.34 -0.16 -1.55
N ILE A 74 -8.32 0.07 -0.23
CA ILE A 74 -8.56 -0.98 0.76
C ILE A 74 -10.06 -1.05 1.05
N LEU A 75 -10.62 -2.24 0.95
CA LEU A 75 -12.01 -2.53 1.27
C LEU A 75 -12.09 -3.35 2.55
N ASN A 76 -12.85 -2.88 3.54
CA ASN A 76 -13.18 -3.70 4.70
C ASN A 76 -14.18 -4.81 4.35
N ASN A 77 -14.44 -5.70 5.31
CA ASN A 77 -15.33 -6.85 5.14
C ASN A 77 -16.72 -6.48 4.59
N LYS A 78 -17.32 -5.38 5.06
CA LYS A 78 -18.64 -4.93 4.60
C LYS A 78 -18.59 -4.41 3.17
N GLN A 79 -17.58 -3.62 2.83
CA GLN A 79 -17.37 -3.09 1.48
C GLN A 79 -17.07 -4.21 0.48
N SER A 80 -16.15 -5.12 0.82
CA SER A 80 -15.79 -6.27 -0.01
C SER A 80 -17.00 -7.19 -0.26
N LYS A 81 -17.79 -7.50 0.77
CA LYS A 81 -19.03 -8.29 0.62
C LYS A 81 -20.04 -7.61 -0.31
N ARG A 82 -20.18 -6.28 -0.21
CA ARG A 82 -21.06 -5.51 -1.09
C ARG A 82 -20.58 -5.55 -2.54
N LEU A 83 -19.28 -5.31 -2.78
CA LEU A 83 -18.69 -5.34 -4.12
C LEU A 83 -18.89 -6.70 -4.78
N ARG A 84 -18.57 -7.79 -4.07
CA ARG A 84 -18.77 -9.16 -4.58
C ARG A 84 -20.23 -9.46 -4.94
N LYS A 85 -21.19 -8.99 -4.13
CA LYS A 85 -22.62 -9.10 -4.45
C LYS A 85 -23.02 -8.32 -5.72
N GLN A 86 -22.36 -7.22 -6.02
CA GLN A 86 -22.61 -6.46 -7.24
C GLN A 86 -21.99 -7.16 -8.46
N LEU A 87 -20.75 -7.63 -8.34
CA LEU A 87 -20.04 -8.35 -9.42
C LEU A 87 -20.78 -9.62 -9.86
N ALA A 88 -21.27 -10.43 -8.90
CA ALA A 88 -22.02 -11.65 -9.20
C ALA A 88 -23.33 -11.41 -9.99
N LYS A 89 -23.83 -10.17 -10.07
CA LYS A 89 -24.99 -9.83 -10.90
C LYS A 89 -24.62 -9.51 -12.35
N LEU A 90 -23.35 -9.23 -12.63
CA LEU A 90 -22.82 -8.88 -13.95
C LEU A 90 -22.39 -10.11 -14.75
N GLU A 91 -22.10 -11.23 -14.10
CA GLU A 91 -21.72 -12.51 -14.73
C GLU A 91 -22.93 -13.26 -15.35
N LYS A 92 -23.87 -12.53 -15.96
CA LYS A 92 -24.99 -13.11 -16.72
C LYS A 92 -24.68 -13.21 -18.20
#